data_AF-A0A4Z1KBC7-F1
#
_entry.id   AF-A0A4Z1KBC7-F1
#
_cell.length_a   1.000
_cell.length_b   1.000
_cell.length_c   1.000
_cell.angle_alpha   90.00
_cell.angle_beta   90.00
_cell.angle_gamma   90.00
#
_symmetry.space_group_name_H-M   'P 1'
#
loop_
_entity.id
_entity.type
_entity.pdbx_description
1 polymer ?
#
loop_
_entity_poly.entity_id
_entity_poly.type
_entity_poly.pdbx_seq_one_letter_code
_entity_poly.pdbx_strand_id
1 'polypeptide(L)'
;MSTECQLLAKIWCSPTPTAPLLKALHAECLSYLESVKLSTSCSSPEPRTLESLPAEIQDKIIGYLGFVGKTKLRQTNHFYNATIPAPTPTNEGLRELILATESEKYARKNKLLACNNCLRLRHRSRFTDIQAEGKRIRNGPHRHLRLCLQCAMWKGLYRPGEFVQVNGEDVYICRCRSITPKANLPSNWLKHKRCADCYSKIERARQRRQDSEPKERNAWITRMTGFTPEQLQEQRTMYFHFGSRQEETWSYERNFPDKLDPWKFEE
;
A
#
# COMPACT_ATOMS: atom_id res chain seq x y z
N MET A 1 -41.85 27.64 -0.67
CA MET A 1 -42.33 27.08 -1.95
C MET A 1 -43.42 27.99 -2.47
N SER A 2 -43.39 28.36 -3.75
CA SER A 2 -44.41 29.21 -4.38
C SER A 2 -45.79 28.52 -4.29
N THR A 3 -46.84 29.31 -4.08
CA THR A 3 -48.26 28.87 -4.08
C THR A 3 -48.63 28.17 -5.39
N GLU A 4 -47.98 28.49 -6.50
CA GLU A 4 -48.15 27.82 -7.79
C GLU A 4 -47.69 26.35 -7.76
N CYS A 5 -46.61 26.04 -7.04
CA CYS A 5 -46.10 24.67 -6.95
C CYS A 5 -47.05 23.74 -6.18
N GLN A 6 -47.79 24.28 -5.19
CA GLN A 6 -48.77 23.50 -4.43
C GLN A 6 -50.04 23.22 -5.26
N LEU A 7 -50.39 24.13 -6.16
CA LEU A 7 -51.55 24.00 -7.05
C LEU A 7 -51.27 22.94 -8.14
N LEU A 8 -50.08 22.97 -8.72
CA LEU A 8 -49.64 21.98 -9.72
C LEU A 8 -49.53 20.56 -9.14
N ALA A 9 -49.01 20.41 -7.91
CA ALA A 9 -48.92 19.11 -7.24
C ALA A 9 -50.31 18.50 -6.96
N LYS A 10 -51.31 19.32 -6.61
CA LYS A 10 -52.69 18.86 -6.41
C LYS A 10 -53.38 18.42 -7.70
N ILE A 11 -53.05 19.04 -8.84
CA ILE A 11 -53.62 18.67 -10.14
C ILE A 11 -53.01 17.35 -10.64
N TRP A 12 -51.71 17.13 -10.44
CA TRP A 12 -51.01 15.92 -10.92
C TRP A 12 -51.20 14.66 -10.07
N CYS A 13 -51.54 14.80 -8.78
CA CYS A 13 -51.68 13.64 -7.88
C CYS A 13 -53.11 13.07 -7.80
N SER A 14 -54.06 13.54 -8.61
CA SER A 14 -55.45 13.03 -8.58
C SER A 14 -55.71 12.06 -9.74
N PRO A 15 -56.29 10.87 -9.50
CA PRO A 15 -56.66 9.95 -10.57
C PRO A 15 -57.74 10.57 -11.47
N THR A 16 -57.54 10.43 -12.79
CA THR A 16 -58.42 10.84 -13.92
C THR A 16 -59.67 11.64 -13.56
N PRO A 17 -59.74 12.94 -13.90
CA PRO A 17 -60.89 13.76 -13.54
C PRO A 17 -62.20 13.30 -14.21
N THR A 18 -63.21 13.04 -13.39
CA THR A 18 -64.53 12.57 -13.86
C THR A 18 -65.42 13.70 -14.40
N ALA A 19 -65.14 14.96 -14.04
CA ALA A 19 -65.95 16.11 -14.42
C ALA A 19 -65.56 16.68 -15.80
N PRO A 20 -66.53 17.08 -16.65
CA PRO A 20 -66.28 17.57 -18.02
C PRO A 20 -65.33 18.78 -18.08
N LEU A 21 -65.41 19.67 -17.08
CA LEU A 21 -64.58 20.88 -17.01
C LEU A 21 -63.10 20.58 -16.75
N LEU A 22 -62.79 19.56 -15.94
CA LEU A 22 -61.41 19.16 -15.70
C LEU A 22 -60.80 18.42 -16.89
N LYS A 23 -61.61 17.74 -17.72
CA LYS A 23 -61.10 17.11 -18.95
C LYS A 23 -60.65 18.16 -19.98
N ALA A 24 -61.39 19.26 -20.11
CA ALA A 24 -61.01 20.37 -20.99
C ALA A 24 -59.72 21.04 -20.52
N LEU A 25 -59.60 21.36 -19.22
CA LEU A 25 -58.38 21.91 -18.63
C LEU A 25 -57.19 20.95 -18.73
N HIS A 26 -57.41 19.65 -18.58
CA HIS A 26 -56.37 18.65 -18.76
C HIS A 26 -55.93 18.55 -20.22
N ALA A 27 -56.85 18.62 -21.18
CA ALA A 27 -56.53 18.64 -22.61
C ALA A 27 -55.77 19.91 -23.02
N GLU A 28 -56.15 21.08 -22.50
CA GLU A 28 -55.42 22.32 -22.70
C GLU A 28 -54.03 22.28 -22.05
N CYS A 29 -53.90 21.73 -20.84
CA CYS A 29 -52.60 21.50 -20.21
C CYS A 29 -51.72 20.55 -21.00
N LEU A 30 -52.27 19.46 -21.55
CA LEU A 30 -51.52 18.54 -22.41
C LEU A 30 -51.11 19.20 -23.73
N SER A 31 -51.99 19.99 -24.34
CA SER A 31 -51.69 20.76 -25.55
C SER A 31 -50.66 21.87 -25.29
N TYR A 32 -50.70 22.49 -24.11
CA TYR A 32 -49.69 23.44 -23.65
C TYR A 32 -48.35 22.74 -23.39
N LEU A 33 -48.34 21.55 -22.78
CA LEU A 33 -47.10 20.79 -22.58
C LEU A 33 -46.53 20.24 -23.90
N GLU A 34 -47.39 19.93 -24.88
CA GLU A 34 -46.96 19.54 -26.24
C GLU A 34 -46.48 20.71 -27.08
N SER A 35 -47.03 21.92 -26.89
CA SER A 35 -46.56 23.14 -27.57
C SER A 35 -45.33 23.73 -26.88
N VAL A 36 -45.24 23.62 -25.55
CA VAL A 36 -44.01 23.74 -24.74
C VAL A 36 -43.24 22.43 -24.77
N LYS A 37 -43.20 21.75 -25.94
CA LYS A 37 -42.02 21.00 -26.36
C LYS A 37 -40.84 21.97 -26.30
N LEU A 38 -40.32 22.16 -25.08
CA LEU A 38 -38.92 22.37 -24.76
C LEU A 38 -38.19 21.67 -25.86
N SER A 39 -37.48 22.44 -26.66
CA SER A 39 -36.66 21.97 -27.77
C SER A 39 -35.80 20.82 -27.25
N THR A 40 -36.36 19.62 -27.34
CA THR A 40 -35.72 18.37 -27.02
C THR A 40 -35.06 17.96 -28.31
N SER A 41 -34.27 18.89 -28.88
CA SER A 41 -33.16 18.49 -29.71
C SER A 41 -32.29 17.70 -28.76
N CYS A 42 -32.28 16.39 -28.94
CA CYS A 42 -31.32 15.47 -28.36
C CYS A 42 -29.90 15.82 -28.86
N SER A 43 -29.40 17.01 -28.53
CA SER A 43 -27.98 17.20 -28.30
C SER A 43 -27.69 16.42 -27.02
N SER A 44 -26.91 15.35 -27.11
CA SER A 44 -26.48 14.56 -25.95
C SER A 44 -26.21 15.51 -24.78
N PRO A 45 -26.89 15.38 -23.62
CA PRO A 45 -26.65 16.28 -22.50
C PRO A 45 -25.16 16.19 -22.20
N GLU A 46 -24.46 17.29 -22.46
CA GLU A 46 -23.03 17.38 -22.23
C GLU A 46 -22.78 16.88 -20.81
N PRO A 47 -21.85 15.91 -20.61
CA PRO A 47 -21.69 15.27 -19.33
C PRO A 47 -21.46 16.34 -18.27
N ARG A 48 -22.42 16.50 -17.36
CA ARG A 48 -22.30 17.48 -16.28
C ARG A 48 -21.19 17.01 -15.36
N THR A 49 -20.01 17.60 -15.53
CA THR A 49 -18.84 17.34 -14.70
C THR A 49 -18.98 18.09 -13.38
N LEU A 50 -18.26 17.64 -12.35
CA LEU A 50 -18.21 18.37 -11.07
C LEU A 50 -17.67 19.80 -11.26
N GLU A 51 -16.84 20.01 -12.28
CA GLU A 51 -16.24 21.31 -12.64
C GLU A 51 -17.25 22.32 -13.18
N SER A 52 -18.38 21.87 -13.75
CA SER A 52 -19.40 22.79 -14.29
C SER A 52 -20.35 23.35 -13.22
N LEU A 53 -20.22 22.91 -11.97
CA LEU A 53 -20.99 23.45 -10.85
C LEU A 53 -20.43 24.81 -10.40
N PRO A 54 -21.26 25.73 -9.86
CA PRO A 54 -20.77 26.92 -9.18
C PRO A 54 -19.80 26.56 -8.04
N ALA A 55 -18.77 27.41 -7.84
CA ALA A 55 -17.70 27.16 -6.88
C ALA A 55 -18.22 26.90 -5.45
N GLU A 56 -19.30 27.58 -5.04
CA GLU A 56 -19.92 27.41 -3.72
C GLU A 56 -20.51 26.01 -3.53
N ILE A 57 -21.02 25.41 -4.61
CA ILE A 57 -21.54 24.05 -4.59
C ILE A 57 -20.39 23.04 -4.57
N GLN A 58 -19.34 23.29 -5.37
CA GLN A 58 -18.13 22.47 -5.34
C GLN A 58 -17.50 22.46 -3.95
N ASP A 59 -17.36 23.62 -3.32
CA ASP A 59 -16.80 23.77 -1.97
C ASP A 59 -17.64 23.06 -0.92
N LYS A 60 -18.97 23.11 -1.02
CA LYS A 60 -19.86 22.32 -0.15
C LYS A 60 -19.63 20.82 -0.34
N ILE A 61 -19.58 20.34 -1.58
CA ILE A 61 -19.32 18.92 -1.89
C ILE A 61 -17.97 18.49 -1.33
N ILE A 62 -16.91 19.25 -1.63
CA ILE A 62 -15.55 19.04 -1.13
C ILE A 62 -15.54 19.07 0.40
N GLY A 63 -16.27 19.98 1.03
CA GLY A 63 -16.42 20.10 2.48
C GLY A 63 -16.96 18.83 3.15
N TYR A 64 -17.92 18.14 2.49
CA TYR A 64 -18.47 16.87 2.95
C TYR A 64 -17.57 15.66 2.66
N LEU A 65 -16.54 15.79 1.82
CA LEU A 65 -15.58 14.72 1.59
C LEU A 65 -14.66 14.56 2.81
N GLY A 66 -14.53 13.34 3.29
CA GLY A 66 -13.46 12.94 4.20
C GLY A 66 -12.09 13.08 3.54
N PHE A 67 -11.01 12.88 4.30
CA PHE A 67 -9.64 13.07 3.78
C PHE A 67 -9.32 12.16 2.59
N VAL A 68 -9.80 10.91 2.59
CA VAL A 68 -9.59 10.00 1.45
C VAL A 68 -10.29 10.53 0.20
N GLY A 69 -11.51 11.04 0.35
CA GLY A 69 -12.28 11.65 -0.74
C GLY A 69 -11.57 12.86 -1.31
N LYS A 70 -11.14 13.79 -0.45
CA LYS A 70 -10.36 14.97 -0.82
C LYS A 70 -9.06 14.58 -1.52
N THR A 71 -8.30 13.64 -0.97
CA THR A 71 -7.01 13.19 -1.54
C THR A 71 -7.20 12.57 -2.93
N LYS A 72 -8.22 11.72 -3.10
CA LYS A 72 -8.53 11.14 -4.41
C LYS A 72 -8.97 12.20 -5.41
N LEU A 73 -9.86 13.12 -5.01
CA LEU A 73 -10.35 14.19 -5.87
C LEU A 73 -9.21 15.13 -6.31
N ARG A 74 -8.22 15.39 -5.44
CA ARG A 74 -6.99 16.10 -5.82
C ARG A 74 -6.18 15.39 -6.90
N GLN A 75 -6.24 14.07 -6.96
CA GLN A 75 -5.49 13.26 -7.92
C GLN A 75 -6.19 13.11 -9.27
N THR A 76 -7.47 13.52 -9.40
CA THR A 76 -8.23 13.31 -10.65
C THR A 76 -7.94 14.36 -11.71
N ASN A 77 -7.69 15.63 -11.35
CA ASN A 77 -7.43 16.70 -12.32
C ASN A 77 -6.54 17.81 -11.72
N HIS A 78 -6.07 18.72 -12.58
CA HIS A 78 -5.26 19.86 -12.16
C HIS A 78 -6.06 20.89 -11.34
N PHE A 79 -7.33 21.11 -11.69
CA PHE A 79 -8.20 22.08 -11.01
C PHE A 79 -8.35 21.76 -9.51
N TYR A 80 -8.80 20.56 -9.14
CA TYR A 80 -8.95 20.16 -7.75
C TYR A 80 -7.62 20.00 -7.02
N ASN A 81 -6.53 19.69 -7.73
CA ASN A 81 -5.20 19.69 -7.12
C ASN A 81 -4.81 21.08 -6.60
N ALA A 82 -5.17 22.15 -7.34
CA ALA A 82 -4.95 23.53 -6.97
C ALA A 82 -5.97 24.06 -5.96
N THR A 83 -7.26 23.75 -6.15
CA THR A 83 -8.35 24.27 -5.30
C THR A 83 -8.39 23.63 -3.92
N ILE A 84 -8.16 22.31 -3.83
CA ILE A 84 -8.17 21.61 -2.55
C ILE A 84 -6.77 21.74 -1.96
N PRO A 85 -6.60 22.40 -0.80
CA PRO A 85 -5.29 22.59 -0.21
C PRO A 85 -4.57 21.26 -0.03
N ALA A 86 -3.28 21.24 -0.36
CA ALA A 86 -2.46 20.13 0.08
C ALA A 86 -2.55 20.02 1.59
N PRO A 87 -2.69 18.80 2.15
CA PRO A 87 -2.50 18.64 3.58
C PRO A 87 -1.07 19.10 3.87
N THR A 88 -0.93 20.33 4.37
CA THR A 88 0.36 20.91 4.75
C THR A 88 0.91 20.02 5.85
N PRO A 89 1.97 19.26 5.58
CA PRO A 89 2.38 18.21 6.48
C PRO A 89 3.26 18.81 7.56
N THR A 90 2.66 19.44 8.57
CA THR A 90 3.20 19.20 9.90
C THR A 90 2.90 17.75 10.25
N ASN A 91 3.90 17.04 10.78
CA ASN A 91 3.79 15.62 11.09
C ASN A 91 2.58 15.32 12.00
N GLU A 92 2.18 16.28 12.84
CA GLU A 92 1.04 16.17 13.75
C GLU A 92 -0.31 16.33 13.05
N GLY A 93 -0.51 17.36 12.21
CA GLY A 93 -1.77 17.58 11.51
C GLY A 93 -2.11 16.44 10.55
N LEU A 94 -1.11 15.94 9.80
CA LEU A 94 -1.30 14.78 8.93
C LEU A 94 -1.58 13.49 9.72
N ARG A 95 -0.95 13.33 10.90
CA ARG A 95 -1.18 12.20 11.80
C ARG A 95 -2.61 12.21 12.35
N GLU A 96 -3.09 13.34 12.85
CA GLU A 96 -4.46 13.46 13.35
C GLU A 96 -5.49 13.22 12.25
N LEU A 97 -5.25 13.75 11.06
CA LEU A 97 -6.12 13.57 9.91
C LEU A 97 -6.23 12.09 9.51
N ILE A 98 -5.11 11.36 9.50
CA ILE A 98 -5.12 9.93 9.20
C ILE A 98 -5.76 9.13 10.34
N LEU A 99 -5.55 9.50 11.60
CA LEU A 99 -6.25 8.88 12.73
C LEU A 99 -7.77 9.12 12.67
N ALA A 100 -8.20 10.31 12.25
CA ALA A 100 -9.60 10.63 12.01
C ALA A 100 -10.18 9.75 10.89
N THR A 101 -9.42 9.50 9.82
CA THR A 101 -9.88 8.62 8.73
C THR A 101 -10.10 7.18 9.15
N GLU A 102 -9.42 6.69 10.19
CA GLU A 102 -9.72 5.36 10.72
C GLU A 102 -11.17 5.25 11.20
N SER A 103 -11.76 6.36 11.64
CA SER A 103 -13.13 6.38 12.17
C SER A 103 -14.19 6.32 11.07
N GLU A 104 -13.83 6.60 9.81
CA GLU A 104 -14.77 6.61 8.68
C GLU A 104 -15.38 5.22 8.42
N LYS A 105 -16.63 5.21 7.92
CA LYS A 105 -17.38 3.98 7.57
C LYS A 105 -16.61 3.09 6.59
N TYR A 106 -15.91 3.71 5.63
CA TYR A 106 -15.07 3.00 4.66
C TYR A 106 -13.91 2.24 5.34
N ALA A 107 -13.17 2.90 6.24
CA ALA A 107 -12.06 2.28 6.97
C ALA A 107 -12.53 1.21 7.97
N ARG A 108 -13.73 1.37 8.57
CA ARG A 108 -14.41 0.32 9.36
C ARG A 108 -14.73 -0.91 8.51
N LYS A 109 -15.45 -0.71 7.41
CA LYS A 109 -15.88 -1.80 6.51
C LYS A 109 -14.69 -2.61 5.99
N ASN A 110 -13.61 -1.94 5.62
CA ASN A 110 -12.41 -2.58 5.05
C ASN A 110 -11.34 -2.93 6.10
N LYS A 111 -11.64 -2.87 7.40
CA LYS A 111 -10.70 -3.16 8.50
C LYS A 111 -9.34 -2.45 8.33
N LEU A 112 -9.37 -1.20 7.90
CA LEU A 112 -8.17 -0.38 7.69
C LEU A 112 -7.73 0.30 9.00
N LEU A 113 -6.42 0.41 9.18
CA LEU A 113 -5.75 1.03 10.30
C LEU A 113 -4.62 1.92 9.76
N ALA A 114 -4.43 3.09 10.36
CA ALA A 114 -3.34 4.02 10.14
C ALA A 114 -2.03 3.49 10.70
N CYS A 115 -0.96 3.72 9.94
CA CYS A 115 0.40 3.59 10.41
C CYS A 115 0.97 4.98 10.69
N ASN A 116 1.53 5.17 11.89
CA ASN A 116 2.13 6.42 12.33
C ASN A 116 3.39 6.82 11.55
N ASN A 117 4.12 5.86 11.00
CA ASN A 117 5.39 6.13 10.34
C ASN A 117 5.23 6.42 8.84
N CYS A 118 4.53 5.55 8.11
CA CYS A 118 4.31 5.78 6.68
C CYS A 118 3.06 6.62 6.38
N LEU A 119 2.28 6.99 7.40
CA LEU A 119 1.12 7.86 7.29
C LEU A 119 0.14 7.35 6.21
N ARG A 120 -0.14 6.05 6.23
CA ARG A 120 -1.04 5.36 5.30
C ARG A 120 -2.02 4.47 6.04
N LEU A 121 -3.25 4.39 5.52
CA LEU A 121 -4.20 3.35 5.89
C LEU A 121 -3.77 2.02 5.27
N ARG A 122 -3.64 0.99 6.11
CA ARG A 122 -3.28 -0.37 5.75
C ARG A 122 -4.30 -1.33 6.34
N HIS A 123 -4.51 -2.46 5.68
CA HIS A 123 -5.40 -3.50 6.21
C HIS A 123 -4.90 -4.03 7.57
N ARG A 124 -5.80 -4.45 8.46
CA ARG A 124 -5.47 -4.99 9.80
C ARG A 124 -4.40 -6.09 9.75
N SER A 125 -4.42 -6.95 8.72
CA SER A 125 -3.41 -8.00 8.49
C SER A 125 -1.99 -7.47 8.19
N ARG A 126 -1.80 -6.16 8.06
CA ARG A 126 -0.49 -5.52 7.92
C ARG A 126 0.04 -4.99 9.25
N PHE A 127 -0.60 -5.31 10.36
CA PHE A 127 -0.20 -4.98 11.72
C PHE A 127 -0.08 -6.28 12.51
N THR A 128 0.81 -6.33 13.50
CA THR A 128 0.76 -7.43 14.48
C THR A 128 -0.44 -7.24 15.40
N ASP A 129 -0.83 -8.29 16.10
CA ASP A 129 -1.95 -8.24 17.04
C ASP A 129 -1.67 -7.23 18.16
N ILE A 130 -0.43 -7.17 18.66
CA ILE A 130 0.04 -6.14 19.61
C ILE A 130 -0.11 -4.70 19.07
N GLN A 131 -0.02 -4.51 17.75
CA GLN A 131 -0.23 -3.20 17.10
C GLN A 131 -1.71 -2.93 16.82
N ALA A 132 -2.52 -3.97 16.60
CA ALA A 132 -3.93 -3.87 16.24
C ALA A 132 -4.91 -3.95 17.42
N GLU A 133 -4.42 -4.31 18.62
CA GLU A 133 -5.21 -4.61 19.81
C GLU A 133 -4.72 -3.82 21.05
N GLY A 134 -5.37 -4.05 22.20
CA GLY A 134 -5.06 -3.42 23.47
C GLY A 134 -5.11 -1.89 23.42
N LYS A 135 -4.10 -1.23 24.01
CA LYS A 135 -4.00 0.25 24.05
C LYS A 135 -3.84 0.88 22.66
N ARG A 136 -3.44 0.11 21.65
CA ARG A 136 -3.24 0.57 20.27
C ARG A 136 -4.41 0.25 19.36
N ILE A 137 -5.56 -0.21 19.87
CA ILE A 137 -6.78 -0.36 19.06
C ILE A 137 -7.24 0.99 18.46
N ARG A 138 -8.18 0.98 17.51
CA ARG A 138 -8.66 2.18 16.78
C ARG A 138 -9.05 3.37 17.67
N ASN A 139 -9.70 3.11 18.79
CA ASN A 139 -10.09 4.13 19.77
C ASN A 139 -9.21 4.11 21.02
N GLY A 140 -8.09 3.39 20.98
CA GLY A 140 -7.17 3.26 22.09
C GLY A 140 -6.31 4.51 22.28
N PRO A 141 -5.86 4.79 23.52
CA PRO A 141 -5.07 5.99 23.82
C PRO A 141 -3.74 6.02 23.04
N HIS A 142 -3.18 4.84 22.71
CA HIS A 142 -1.89 4.71 22.03
C HIS A 142 -2.04 4.41 20.53
N ARG A 143 -3.22 4.64 19.93
CA ARG A 143 -3.43 4.44 18.47
C ARG A 143 -2.41 5.20 17.62
N HIS A 144 -2.00 6.37 18.11
CA HIS A 144 -1.02 7.24 17.46
C HIS A 144 0.38 6.62 17.41
N LEU A 145 0.70 5.63 18.26
CA LEU A 145 1.99 4.93 18.25
C LEU A 145 1.99 3.70 17.33
N ARG A 146 0.88 3.42 16.62
CA ARG A 146 0.73 2.21 15.83
C ARG A 146 1.64 2.19 14.61
N LEU A 147 2.32 1.07 14.37
CA LEU A 147 3.18 0.86 13.21
C LEU A 147 2.73 -0.38 12.43
N CYS A 148 2.66 -0.25 11.10
CA CYS A 148 2.50 -1.43 10.24
C CYS A 148 3.77 -2.29 10.30
N LEU A 149 3.63 -3.59 10.03
CA LEU A 149 4.71 -4.58 10.04
C LEU A 149 5.96 -4.10 9.29
N GLN A 150 5.79 -3.54 8.09
CA GLN A 150 6.91 -3.04 7.29
C GLN A 150 7.68 -1.89 7.98
N CYS A 151 6.96 -0.92 8.53
CA CYS A 151 7.58 0.19 9.26
C CYS A 151 8.22 -0.28 10.57
N ALA A 152 7.57 -1.21 11.28
CA ALA A 152 8.10 -1.79 12.51
C ALA A 152 9.40 -2.59 12.27
N MET A 153 9.47 -3.38 11.20
CA MET A 153 10.69 -4.07 10.77
C MET A 153 11.81 -3.10 10.41
N TRP A 154 11.49 -2.01 9.69
CA TRP A 154 12.49 -0.99 9.34
C TRP A 154 13.01 -0.22 10.56
N LYS A 155 12.16 0.01 11.56
CA LYS A 155 12.57 0.60 12.85
C LYS A 155 13.26 -0.41 13.79
N GLY A 156 13.43 -1.67 13.38
CA GLY A 156 14.07 -2.69 14.20
C GLY A 156 13.24 -3.16 15.40
N LEU A 157 11.93 -2.85 15.44
CA LEU A 157 11.05 -3.34 16.51
C LEU A 157 10.85 -4.85 16.49
N TYR A 158 11.00 -5.46 15.32
CA TYR A 158 10.97 -6.90 15.15
C TYR A 158 12.28 -7.36 14.54
N ARG A 159 12.91 -8.34 15.18
CA ARG A 159 14.20 -8.85 14.70
C ARG A 159 13.96 -9.88 13.60
N PRO A 160 14.75 -9.87 12.52
CA PRO A 160 14.70 -10.97 11.57
C PRO A 160 15.04 -12.29 12.26
N GLY A 161 14.26 -13.33 11.98
CA GLY A 161 14.36 -14.62 12.68
C GLY A 161 13.32 -14.83 13.79
N GLU A 162 12.48 -13.83 14.06
CA GLU A 162 11.45 -13.86 15.09
C GLU A 162 10.07 -14.23 14.52
N PHE A 163 9.21 -14.78 15.39
CA PHE A 163 7.79 -14.95 15.12
C PHE A 163 7.01 -13.81 15.75
N VAL A 164 6.05 -13.29 15.00
CA VAL A 164 5.07 -12.33 15.49
C VAL A 164 3.68 -12.84 15.18
N GLN A 165 2.69 -12.47 15.99
CA GLN A 165 1.29 -12.83 15.74
C GLN A 165 0.61 -11.79 14.86
N VAL A 166 -0.08 -12.26 13.82
CA VAL A 166 -0.88 -11.45 12.90
C VAL A 166 -2.21 -12.16 12.67
N ASN A 167 -3.30 -11.55 13.14
CA ASN A 167 -4.65 -12.13 13.16
C ASN A 167 -4.71 -13.51 13.85
N GLY A 168 -3.96 -13.70 14.93
CA GLY A 168 -3.89 -14.96 15.67
C GLY A 168 -3.00 -16.03 15.02
N GLU A 169 -2.42 -15.77 13.86
CA GLU A 169 -1.47 -16.68 13.20
C GLU A 169 -0.03 -16.27 13.47
N ASP A 170 0.82 -17.26 13.79
CA ASP A 170 2.27 -17.09 13.86
C ASP A 170 2.81 -16.82 12.45
N VAL A 171 3.38 -15.63 12.25
CA VAL A 171 4.12 -15.29 11.03
C VAL A 171 5.59 -15.07 11.34
N TYR A 172 6.43 -15.60 10.47
CA TYR A 172 7.88 -15.54 10.58
C TYR A 172 8.45 -14.36 9.78
N ILE A 173 9.36 -13.61 10.39
CA ILE A 173 10.06 -12.51 9.74
C ILE A 173 11.40 -13.00 9.21
N CYS A 174 11.51 -13.14 7.90
CA CYS A 174 12.74 -13.58 7.26
C CYS A 174 13.82 -12.48 7.27
N ARG A 175 15.09 -12.86 7.12
CA ARG A 175 16.23 -11.94 6.92
C ARG A 175 16.08 -11.03 5.69
N CYS A 176 15.34 -11.44 4.67
CA CYS A 176 14.98 -10.56 3.54
C CYS A 176 13.84 -9.58 3.85
N ARG A 177 13.35 -9.54 5.11
CA ARG A 177 12.22 -8.74 5.57
C ARG A 177 10.87 -9.12 4.92
N SER A 178 10.79 -10.31 4.33
CA SER A 178 9.51 -10.92 3.95
C SER A 178 8.83 -11.52 5.17
N ILE A 179 7.51 -11.49 5.16
CA ILE A 179 6.66 -12.07 6.20
C ILE A 179 6.07 -13.35 5.62
N THR A 180 6.23 -14.46 6.31
CA THR A 180 5.79 -15.78 5.83
C THR A 180 4.99 -16.47 6.93
N PRO A 181 3.75 -16.93 6.66
CA PRO A 181 3.01 -17.74 7.61
C PRO A 181 3.82 -18.97 8.01
N LYS A 182 3.75 -19.38 9.28
CA LYS A 182 4.47 -20.56 9.79
C LYS A 182 4.19 -21.83 8.98
N ALA A 183 2.95 -21.99 8.49
CA ALA A 183 2.54 -23.09 7.63
C ALA A 183 3.30 -23.16 6.28
N ASN A 184 3.84 -22.04 5.80
CA ASN A 184 4.54 -21.93 4.52
C ASN A 184 6.07 -21.98 4.68
N LEU A 185 6.57 -22.27 5.89
CA LEU A 185 8.00 -22.40 6.12
C LEU A 185 8.49 -23.79 5.68
N PRO A 186 9.68 -23.90 5.05
CA PRO A 186 10.25 -25.19 4.69
C PRO A 186 10.58 -26.00 5.95
N SER A 187 10.51 -27.33 5.91
CA SER A 187 10.76 -28.20 7.08
C SER A 187 12.09 -27.93 7.80
N ASN A 188 13.10 -27.44 7.09
CA ASN A 188 14.42 -27.09 7.62
C ASN A 188 14.59 -25.60 8.00
N TRP A 189 13.50 -24.84 8.11
CA TRP A 189 13.55 -23.40 8.40
C TRP A 189 14.28 -23.08 9.71
N LEU A 190 14.18 -23.95 10.74
CA LEU A 190 14.88 -23.80 12.03
C LEU A 190 16.40 -23.70 11.86
N LYS A 191 16.96 -24.48 10.93
CA LYS A 191 18.41 -24.52 10.67
C LYS A 191 18.89 -23.28 9.93
N HIS A 192 18.09 -22.77 8.99
CA HIS A 192 18.53 -21.72 8.06
C HIS A 192 18.00 -20.33 8.39
N LYS A 193 16.96 -20.23 9.22
CA LYS A 193 16.27 -18.99 9.59
C LYS A 193 15.92 -18.14 8.35
N ARG A 194 15.29 -18.77 7.35
CA ARG A 194 14.96 -18.16 6.05
C ARG A 194 13.60 -18.64 5.55
N CYS A 195 12.89 -17.76 4.84
CA CYS A 195 11.68 -18.10 4.10
C CYS A 195 12.00 -19.02 2.91
N ALA A 196 10.97 -19.67 2.37
CA ALA A 196 11.06 -20.57 1.23
C ALA A 196 11.79 -19.92 0.03
N ASP A 197 11.46 -18.67 -0.32
CA ASP A 197 12.10 -17.98 -1.45
C ASP A 197 13.60 -17.76 -1.24
N CYS A 198 13.99 -17.32 -0.04
CA CYS A 198 15.40 -17.13 0.30
C CYS A 198 16.15 -18.45 0.32
N TYR A 199 15.51 -19.50 0.83
CA TYR A 199 16.07 -20.84 0.83
C TYR A 199 16.32 -21.33 -0.61
N SER A 200 15.31 -21.26 -1.48
CA SER A 200 15.42 -21.66 -2.89
C SER A 200 16.45 -20.84 -3.68
N LYS A 201 16.65 -19.57 -3.34
CA LYS A 201 17.73 -18.76 -3.93
C LYS A 201 19.11 -19.26 -3.52
N ILE A 202 19.30 -19.59 -2.25
CA ILE A 202 20.57 -20.14 -1.74
C ILE A 202 20.84 -21.50 -2.36
N GLU A 203 19.83 -22.37 -2.45
CA GLU A 203 20.02 -23.71 -2.99
C GLU A 203 20.36 -23.68 -4.49
N ARG A 204 19.69 -22.82 -5.26
CA ARG A 204 20.08 -22.58 -6.67
C ARG A 204 21.50 -22.02 -6.79
N ALA A 205 21.93 -21.16 -5.87
CA ALA A 205 23.30 -20.65 -5.87
C ALA A 205 24.33 -21.73 -5.51
N ARG A 206 24.00 -22.65 -4.59
CA ARG A 206 24.82 -23.82 -4.27
C ARG A 206 24.92 -24.78 -5.46
N GLN A 207 23.81 -25.11 -6.08
CA GLN A 207 23.77 -25.97 -7.26
C GLN A 207 24.63 -25.37 -8.39
N ARG A 208 24.50 -24.06 -8.66
CA ARG A 208 25.34 -23.37 -9.65
C ARG A 208 26.84 -23.49 -9.36
N ARG A 209 27.26 -23.43 -8.09
CA ARG A 209 28.67 -23.62 -7.70
C ARG A 209 29.12 -25.06 -7.88
N GLN A 210 28.27 -26.02 -7.52
CA GLN A 210 28.55 -27.45 -7.73
C GLN A 210 28.60 -27.82 -9.20
N ASP A 211 27.80 -27.19 -10.06
CA ASP A 211 27.80 -27.42 -11.51
C ASP A 211 28.97 -26.70 -12.21
N SER A 212 29.44 -25.57 -11.66
CA SER A 212 30.56 -24.81 -12.22
C SER A 212 31.91 -25.42 -11.85
N GLU A 213 32.07 -25.97 -10.65
CA GLU A 213 33.34 -26.49 -10.16
C GLU A 213 33.93 -27.62 -11.04
N PRO A 214 33.17 -28.62 -11.52
CA PRO A 214 33.68 -29.61 -12.46
C PRO A 214 34.05 -29.01 -13.82
N LYS A 215 33.29 -28.01 -14.30
CA LYS A 215 33.57 -27.34 -15.58
C LYS A 215 34.86 -26.54 -15.51
N GLU A 216 35.04 -25.77 -14.44
CA GLU A 216 36.25 -25.00 -14.18
C GLU A 216 37.46 -25.92 -13.97
N ARG A 217 37.30 -26.99 -13.18
CA ARG A 217 38.34 -28.00 -12.98
C ARG A 217 38.72 -28.68 -14.30
N ASN A 218 37.74 -29.12 -15.09
CA ASN A 218 38.02 -29.78 -16.37
C ASN A 218 38.64 -28.80 -17.37
N ALA A 219 38.15 -27.56 -17.47
CA ALA A 219 38.74 -26.54 -18.31
C ALA A 219 40.19 -26.25 -17.91
N TRP A 220 40.49 -26.24 -16.60
CA TRP A 220 41.85 -26.13 -16.10
C TRP A 220 42.69 -27.35 -16.49
N ILE A 221 42.21 -28.58 -16.26
CA ILE A 221 42.92 -29.81 -16.65
C ILE A 221 43.22 -29.82 -18.16
N THR A 222 42.24 -29.52 -19.01
CA THR A 222 42.40 -29.43 -20.47
C THR A 222 43.40 -28.34 -20.87
N ARG A 223 43.41 -27.20 -20.18
CA ARG A 223 44.43 -26.17 -20.40
C ARG A 223 45.83 -26.70 -20.07
N MET A 224 45.95 -27.53 -19.04
CA MET A 224 47.22 -28.06 -18.55
C MET A 224 47.74 -29.27 -19.34
N THR A 225 46.90 -30.01 -20.08
CA THR A 225 47.35 -31.18 -20.86
C THR A 225 48.33 -30.88 -21.99
N GLY A 226 48.51 -29.61 -22.37
CA GLY A 226 49.48 -29.19 -23.40
C GLY A 226 50.84 -28.71 -22.86
N PHE A 227 51.04 -28.69 -21.53
CA PHE A 227 52.26 -28.16 -20.91
C PHE A 227 53.24 -29.28 -20.55
N THR A 228 54.54 -29.01 -20.71
CA THR A 228 55.60 -29.92 -20.23
C THR A 228 55.70 -29.86 -18.69
N PRO A 229 56.25 -30.90 -18.03
CA PRO A 229 56.44 -30.89 -16.57
C PRO A 229 57.18 -29.65 -16.04
N GLU A 230 58.16 -29.14 -16.79
CA GLU A 230 58.92 -27.92 -16.44
C GLU A 230 58.03 -26.67 -16.46
N GLN A 231 57.20 -26.51 -17.49
CA GLN A 231 56.26 -25.39 -17.59
C GLN A 231 55.18 -25.45 -16.51
N LEU A 232 54.76 -26.66 -16.10
CA LEU A 232 53.82 -26.85 -14.98
C LEU A 232 54.44 -26.43 -13.64
N GLN A 233 55.74 -26.65 -13.44
CA GLN A 233 56.49 -26.24 -12.25
C GLN A 233 56.60 -24.70 -12.17
N GLU A 234 56.88 -24.04 -13.29
CA GLU A 234 56.91 -22.56 -13.39
C GLU A 234 55.54 -21.93 -13.15
N GLN A 235 54.46 -22.52 -13.68
CA GLN A 235 53.11 -22.02 -13.38
C GLN A 235 52.71 -22.22 -11.92
N ARG A 236 53.05 -23.36 -11.29
CA ARG A 236 52.77 -23.58 -9.86
C ARG A 236 53.48 -22.55 -8.98
N THR A 237 54.75 -22.26 -9.26
CA THR A 237 55.51 -21.27 -8.50
C THR A 237 54.94 -19.86 -8.65
N MET A 238 54.45 -19.48 -9.85
CA MET A 238 53.69 -18.23 -10.03
C MET A 238 52.39 -18.19 -9.22
N TYR A 239 51.55 -19.24 -9.28
CA TYR A 239 50.26 -19.25 -8.56
C TYR A 239 50.44 -19.20 -7.02
N PHE A 240 51.47 -19.85 -6.47
CA PHE A 240 51.79 -19.77 -5.05
C PHE A 240 52.23 -18.37 -4.59
N HIS A 241 52.96 -17.63 -5.44
CA HIS A 241 53.38 -16.26 -5.13
C HIS A 241 52.24 -15.23 -5.25
N PHE A 242 51.23 -15.46 -6.09
CA PHE A 242 50.07 -14.57 -6.20
C PHE A 242 48.94 -14.89 -5.21
N GLY A 243 48.74 -16.16 -4.85
CA GLY A 243 47.69 -16.58 -3.90
C GLY A 243 47.95 -16.12 -2.45
N SER A 244 49.22 -16.04 -2.05
CA SER A 244 49.63 -15.59 -0.72
C SER A 244 49.40 -14.09 -0.45
N ARG A 245 49.17 -13.28 -1.49
CA ARG A 245 48.86 -11.84 -1.35
C ARG A 245 47.38 -11.52 -1.15
N GLN A 246 46.46 -12.44 -1.46
CA GLN A 246 45.02 -12.17 -1.32
C GLN A 246 44.47 -12.51 0.07
N GLU A 247 45.04 -13.48 0.80
CA GLU A 247 44.53 -13.86 2.12
C GLU A 247 44.69 -12.76 3.18
N GLU A 248 45.67 -11.85 3.04
CA GLU A 248 45.83 -10.72 3.95
C GLU A 248 44.71 -9.66 3.78
N THR A 249 44.16 -9.49 2.58
CA THR A 249 43.12 -8.48 2.30
C THR A 249 41.69 -8.88 2.73
N TRP A 250 41.40 -10.17 2.91
CA TRP A 250 40.07 -10.63 3.33
C TRP A 250 39.87 -10.67 4.86
N SER A 251 40.91 -10.33 5.63
CA SER A 251 40.84 -10.26 7.09
C SER A 251 40.26 -8.92 7.60
N TYR A 252 40.20 -7.87 6.77
CA TYR A 252 39.85 -6.52 7.21
C TYR A 252 38.35 -6.15 7.06
N GLU A 253 37.57 -6.82 6.21
CA GLU A 253 36.15 -6.45 5.97
C GLU A 253 35.12 -7.20 6.84
N ARG A 254 35.56 -7.98 7.83
CA ARG A 254 34.67 -8.69 8.77
C ARG A 254 34.36 -7.94 10.08
N ASN A 255 34.81 -6.71 10.24
CA ASN A 255 34.43 -5.84 11.36
C ASN A 255 33.34 -4.84 10.92
N PHE A 256 32.12 -5.32 10.76
CA PHE A 256 30.94 -4.46 10.88
C PHE A 256 30.66 -4.26 12.38
N PRO A 257 30.65 -3.02 12.90
CA PRO A 257 30.27 -2.78 14.29
C PRO A 257 28.76 -2.99 14.46
N ASP A 258 28.39 -4.20 14.87
CA ASP A 258 27.17 -4.43 15.64
C ASP A 258 27.36 -3.73 17.00
N LYS A 259 26.76 -2.54 17.17
CA LYS A 259 26.18 -1.95 18.40
C LYS A 259 26.33 -0.43 18.41
N LEU A 260 25.29 0.24 17.93
CA LEU A 260 24.84 1.49 18.53
C LEU A 260 23.37 1.28 18.89
N ASP A 261 23.11 1.02 20.17
CA ASP A 261 21.76 1.06 20.76
C ASP A 261 21.36 2.52 20.97
N PRO A 262 20.35 3.08 20.26
CA PRO A 262 20.02 4.50 20.39
C PRO A 262 19.01 4.82 21.50
N TRP A 263 18.62 3.87 22.35
CA TRP A 263 17.49 4.05 23.26
C TRP A 263 17.75 3.47 24.66
N LYS A 264 18.64 4.11 25.41
CA LYS A 264 18.48 4.21 26.86
C LYS A 264 17.67 5.47 27.13
N PHE A 265 16.38 5.30 27.43
CA PHE A 265 15.64 6.30 28.20
C PHE A 265 15.81 5.93 29.66
N GLU A 266 16.39 6.86 30.42
CA GLU A 266 16.34 6.88 31.88
C GLU A 266 14.88 7.09 32.30
N GLU A 267 14.47 6.37 33.34
CA GLU A 267 13.16 6.47 34.01
C GLU A 267 13.02 7.79 34.79
#